data_AF-A0A8T3MZQ2-F1
#
_entry.id   AF-A0A8T3MZQ2-F1
#
_cell.length_a   1.000
_cell.length_b   1.000
_cell.length_c   1.000
_cell.angle_alpha   90.00
_cell.angle_beta   90.00
_cell.angle_gamma   90.00
#
_symmetry.space_group_name_H-M   'P 1'
#
loop_
_entity.id
_entity.type
_entity.pdbx_description
1 polymer ?
#
loop_
_entity_poly.entity_id
_entity_poly.type
_entity_poly.pdbx_seq_one_letter_code
_entity_poly.pdbx_strand_id
1 'polypeptide(L)'
;MLAAAGYKLADQSESGSHLHAGRLILTGGLSVLAGRAGIRSDGSLTATFVVDSNEKLTAARTASGASLFAEYVDGMPEAGLGQGERGELLVTPLGLEFVNEYRSDLDLNFPYGSITSVEEAVEDPVDPDKAIIEIACLASEQSTVVRFLVSAEDVDQFLEAFDVYEEMVTAVAKPLTEGGNRRHLTGDPISVIRELAGLRDEGLLSPEEFDAKKRDILDRL
;
A
#
# COMPACT_ATOMS: atom_id res chain seq x y z
N MET A 1 -13.73 4.77 -9.05
CA MET A 1 -13.22 4.60 -7.68
C MET A 1 -12.30 5.75 -7.28
N LEU A 2 -11.23 6.07 -8.01
CA LEU A 2 -10.27 7.12 -7.62
C LEU A 2 -10.88 8.51 -7.38
N ALA A 3 -11.79 9.00 -8.23
CA ALA A 3 -12.45 10.28 -8.02
C ALA A 3 -13.37 10.32 -6.77
N ALA A 4 -13.89 9.17 -6.33
CA ALA A 4 -14.67 9.06 -5.10
C ALA A 4 -13.78 9.06 -3.85
N ALA A 5 -12.49 8.80 -4.01
CA ALA A 5 -11.45 8.86 -2.97
C ALA A 5 -10.70 10.21 -2.98
N GLY A 6 -11.27 11.26 -3.59
CA GLY A 6 -10.71 12.62 -3.57
C GLY A 6 -9.62 12.91 -4.61
N TYR A 7 -9.17 11.91 -5.38
CA TYR A 7 -8.13 12.13 -6.39
C TYR A 7 -8.65 12.97 -7.56
N LYS A 8 -8.01 14.13 -7.79
CA LYS A 8 -8.23 14.99 -8.96
C LYS A 8 -7.18 14.66 -10.02
N LEU A 9 -7.60 14.53 -11.28
CA LEU A 9 -6.66 14.32 -12.38
C LEU A 9 -5.85 15.61 -12.57
N ALA A 10 -4.52 15.55 -12.42
CA ALA A 10 -3.63 16.66 -12.71
C ALA A 10 -3.12 16.52 -14.15
N ASP A 11 -3.63 17.39 -15.01
CA ASP A 11 -3.32 17.41 -16.44
C ASP A 11 -2.00 18.15 -16.68
N GLN A 12 -0.95 17.44 -17.12
CA GLN A 12 0.07 18.01 -18.01
C GLN A 12 0.58 16.94 -18.99
N SER A 13 0.26 17.10 -20.28
CA SER A 13 1.08 16.52 -21.35
C SER A 13 2.16 17.53 -21.74
N GLU A 14 3.35 17.04 -22.07
CA GLU A 14 4.52 17.81 -22.51
C GLU A 14 4.25 18.69 -23.76
N SER A 15 3.14 18.44 -24.45
CA SER A 15 2.74 19.09 -25.71
C SER A 15 1.65 20.16 -25.60
N GLY A 16 1.10 20.45 -24.41
CA GLY A 16 0.05 21.48 -24.23
C GLY A 16 -1.28 21.19 -24.93
N SER A 17 -1.52 19.96 -25.38
CA SER A 17 -2.79 19.56 -26.00
C SER A 17 -3.77 19.04 -24.95
N HIS A 18 -4.92 19.70 -24.83
CA HIS A 18 -6.02 19.28 -23.95
C HIS A 18 -6.49 17.87 -24.28
N LEU A 19 -6.23 16.91 -23.39
CA LEU A 19 -6.77 15.57 -23.50
C LEU A 19 -8.12 15.53 -22.79
N HIS A 20 -9.20 15.44 -23.57
CA HIS A 20 -10.52 15.15 -23.01
C HIS A 20 -10.55 13.69 -22.56
N ALA A 21 -10.27 13.44 -21.27
CA ALA A 21 -10.28 12.11 -20.65
C ALA A 21 -11.58 11.33 -20.92
N GLY A 22 -12.72 12.03 -20.96
CA GLY A 22 -14.01 11.43 -21.31
C GLY A 22 -14.04 10.84 -22.73
N ARG A 23 -13.34 11.47 -23.70
CA ARG A 23 -13.33 11.00 -25.09
C ARG A 23 -12.41 9.80 -25.28
N LEU A 24 -11.32 9.70 -24.53
CA LEU A 24 -10.35 8.59 -24.56
C LEU A 24 -10.91 7.30 -23.96
N ILE A 25 -11.61 7.40 -22.83
CA ILE A 25 -12.26 6.24 -22.20
C ILE A 25 -13.40 5.72 -23.09
N LEU A 26 -14.15 6.63 -23.73
CA LEU A 26 -15.21 6.25 -24.67
C LEU A 26 -14.65 5.59 -25.94
N THR A 27 -13.59 6.13 -26.57
CA THR A 27 -13.05 5.54 -27.81
C THR A 27 -12.24 4.27 -27.56
N GLY A 28 -11.49 4.18 -26.45
CA GLY A 28 -10.75 2.97 -26.06
C GLY A 28 -11.67 1.86 -25.53
N GLY A 29 -12.62 2.19 -24.67
CA GLY A 29 -13.57 1.23 -24.09
C GLY A 29 -14.53 0.63 -25.12
N LEU A 30 -15.05 1.42 -26.06
CA LEU A 30 -15.93 0.89 -27.12
C LEU A 30 -15.19 0.02 -28.13
N SER A 31 -13.91 0.28 -28.42
CA SER A 31 -13.17 -0.52 -29.40
C SER A 31 -12.81 -1.91 -28.88
N VAL A 32 -12.60 -2.05 -27.56
CA VAL A 32 -12.46 -3.35 -26.88
C VAL A 32 -13.77 -4.14 -26.85
N LEU A 33 -14.90 -3.49 -26.53
CA LEU A 33 -16.21 -4.14 -26.55
C LEU A 33 -16.67 -4.52 -27.97
N ALA A 34 -16.22 -3.82 -29.01
CA ALA A 34 -16.55 -4.10 -30.40
C ALA A 34 -15.65 -5.18 -31.07
N GLY A 35 -14.73 -5.80 -30.32
CA GLY A 35 -13.87 -6.88 -30.83
C GLY A 35 -12.94 -6.48 -31.97
N ARG A 36 -12.64 -5.18 -32.12
CA ARG A 36 -11.71 -4.67 -33.14
C ARG A 36 -10.37 -4.33 -32.48
N ALA A 37 -9.28 -4.54 -33.23
CA ALA A 37 -7.96 -4.08 -32.84
C ALA A 37 -8.01 -2.54 -32.68
N GLY A 38 -8.09 -2.06 -31.44
CA GLY A 38 -8.11 -0.65 -31.12
C GLY A 38 -6.83 0.04 -31.59
N ILE A 39 -6.95 1.34 -31.89
CA ILE A 39 -5.82 2.23 -32.19
C ILE A 39 -4.88 2.16 -30.98
N ARG A 40 -3.76 1.45 -31.13
CA ARG A 40 -2.68 1.46 -30.15
C ARG A 40 -1.84 2.70 -30.45
N SER A 41 -1.85 3.68 -29.55
CA SER A 41 -0.75 4.64 -29.53
C SER A 41 0.42 3.93 -28.84
N ASP A 42 1.57 3.88 -29.50
CA ASP A 42 2.81 3.34 -28.94
C ASP A 42 3.40 4.23 -27.81
N GLY A 43 2.65 5.24 -27.37
CA GLY A 43 3.01 6.14 -26.28
C GLY A 43 2.54 5.60 -24.92
N SER A 44 3.45 5.53 -23.96
CA SER A 44 3.10 5.39 -22.54
C SER A 44 2.33 6.63 -22.10
N LEU A 45 1.08 6.45 -21.69
CA LEU A 45 0.27 7.54 -21.14
C LEU A 45 0.41 7.52 -19.62
N THR A 46 1.11 8.51 -19.07
CA THR A 46 1.22 8.72 -17.63
C THR A 46 0.10 9.65 -17.20
N ALA A 47 -0.81 9.16 -16.36
CA ALA A 47 -1.82 9.99 -15.72
C ALA A 47 -1.37 10.28 -14.28
N THR A 48 -1.18 11.56 -13.95
CA THR A 48 -0.86 11.99 -12.60
C THR A 48 -2.15 12.42 -11.91
N PHE A 49 -2.39 11.88 -10.72
CA PHE A 49 -3.51 12.28 -9.88
C PHE A 49 -2.96 13.06 -8.69
N VAL A 50 -3.57 14.22 -8.39
CA VAL A 50 -3.24 15.04 -7.23
C VAL A 50 -4.46 15.02 -6.30
N VAL A 51 -4.23 14.76 -5.03
CA VAL A 51 -5.23 14.87 -3.98
C VAL A 51 -4.80 16.00 -3.05
N ASP A 52 -5.75 16.85 -2.64
CA ASP A 52 -5.49 17.85 -1.61
C ASP A 52 -5.19 17.12 -0.29
N SER A 53 -4.13 17.49 0.43
CA SER A 53 -3.73 16.82 1.69
C SER A 53 -4.88 16.73 2.69
N ASN A 54 -5.73 17.76 2.75
CA ASN A 54 -6.89 17.78 3.66
C ASN A 54 -8.02 16.84 3.18
N GLU A 55 -8.27 16.79 1.88
CA GLU A 55 -9.23 15.81 1.31
C GLU A 55 -8.70 14.38 1.48
N LYS A 56 -7.38 14.19 1.36
CA LYS A 56 -6.71 12.90 1.59
C LYS A 56 -6.86 12.47 3.04
N LEU A 57 -6.51 13.32 4.00
CA LEU A 57 -6.68 13.06 5.44
C LEU A 57 -8.13 12.73 5.77
N THR A 58 -9.10 13.48 5.23
CA THR A 58 -10.52 13.22 5.47
C THR A 58 -10.97 11.87 4.91
N ALA A 59 -10.55 11.53 3.69
CA ALA A 59 -10.86 10.24 3.07
C ALA A 59 -10.19 9.09 3.82
N ALA A 60 -8.93 9.26 4.21
CA ALA A 60 -8.15 8.27 4.93
C ALA A 60 -8.71 8.03 6.34
N ARG A 61 -9.10 9.10 7.07
CA ARG A 61 -9.86 8.99 8.34
C ARG A 61 -11.18 8.23 8.21
N THR A 62 -11.89 8.45 7.11
CA THR A 62 -13.17 7.77 6.86
C THR A 62 -12.97 6.28 6.56
N ALA A 63 -11.83 5.92 5.99
CA ALA A 63 -11.47 4.54 5.66
C ALA A 63 -10.69 3.84 6.79
N SER A 64 -10.12 4.60 7.72
CA SER A 64 -9.29 4.08 8.81
C SER A 64 -10.14 3.54 9.96
N GLY A 65 -9.68 2.45 10.57
CA GLY A 65 -10.26 1.95 11.81
C GLY A 65 -9.88 2.77 13.04
N ALA A 66 -8.68 3.35 13.02
CA ALA A 66 -8.13 4.22 14.04
C ALA A 66 -7.08 5.17 13.45
N SER A 67 -6.84 6.28 14.13
CA SER A 67 -5.89 7.32 13.74
C SER A 67 -5.19 7.91 14.97
N LEU A 68 -3.89 8.20 14.86
CA LEU A 68 -3.09 8.88 15.86
C LEU A 68 -2.43 10.12 15.28
N PHE A 69 -2.49 11.23 16.01
CA PHE A 69 -1.57 12.33 15.72
C PHE A 69 -0.16 11.92 16.11
N ALA A 70 0.75 12.09 15.16
CA ALA A 70 2.11 11.57 15.25
C ALA A 70 3.13 12.62 14.81
N GLU A 71 4.24 12.69 15.54
CA GLU A 71 5.43 13.41 15.16
C GLU A 71 6.52 12.41 14.78
N TYR A 72 7.03 12.49 13.55
CA TYR A 72 8.07 11.61 13.06
C TYR A 72 9.40 11.87 13.79
N VAL A 73 9.99 10.82 14.35
CA VAL A 73 11.23 10.90 15.13
C VAL A 73 12.43 10.48 14.28
N ASP A 74 12.46 9.23 13.79
CA ASP A 74 13.51 8.69 12.91
C ASP A 74 13.11 7.36 12.24
N GLY A 75 14.01 6.82 11.41
CA GLY A 75 13.90 5.46 10.85
C GLY A 75 14.14 5.36 9.34
N MET A 76 13.67 6.34 8.56
CA MET A 76 13.75 6.33 7.08
C MET A 76 14.32 7.63 6.53
N PRO A 77 15.65 7.84 6.57
CA PRO A 77 16.27 9.05 6.04
C PRO A 77 16.03 9.24 4.52
N GLU A 78 15.89 8.16 3.76
CA GLU A 78 15.61 8.16 2.33
C GLU A 78 14.21 8.65 1.96
N ALA A 79 13.26 8.61 2.91
CA ALA A 79 11.92 9.11 2.69
C ALA A 79 11.84 10.64 2.67
N GLY A 80 12.93 11.34 3.01
CA GLY A 80 12.98 12.81 2.96
C GLY A 80 12.16 13.51 4.06
N LEU A 81 11.71 12.77 5.08
CA LEU A 81 11.10 13.33 6.28
C LEU A 81 12.18 13.84 7.24
N GLY A 82 12.01 15.09 7.67
CA GLY A 82 12.81 15.66 8.75
C GLY A 82 12.30 15.21 10.11
N GLN A 83 13.18 15.14 11.11
CA GLN A 83 12.73 14.95 12.50
C GLN A 83 11.79 16.09 12.91
N GLY A 84 10.71 15.75 13.60
CA GLY A 84 9.70 16.71 14.05
C GLY A 84 8.60 17.01 13.04
N GLU A 85 8.62 16.36 11.87
CA GLU A 85 7.52 16.42 10.90
C GLU A 85 6.24 15.83 11.51
N ARG A 86 5.14 16.57 11.42
CA ARG A 86 3.87 16.20 12.03
C ARG A 86 2.89 15.67 11.02
N GLY A 87 2.06 14.74 11.46
CA GLY A 87 1.05 14.13 10.63
C GLY A 87 0.11 13.26 11.42
N GLU A 88 -0.55 12.38 10.69
CA GLU A 88 -1.48 11.41 11.25
C GLU A 88 -1.08 10.01 10.81
N LEU A 89 -0.90 9.11 11.77
CA LEU A 89 -0.68 7.70 11.55
C LEU A 89 -2.04 6.98 11.54
N LEU A 90 -2.33 6.26 10.47
CA LEU A 90 -3.64 5.69 10.19
C LEU A 90 -3.56 4.17 10.07
N VAL A 91 -4.50 3.46 10.71
CA VAL A 91 -4.71 2.03 10.46
C VAL A 91 -5.68 1.88 9.30
N THR A 92 -5.22 1.34 8.18
CA THR A 92 -6.01 1.15 6.97
C THR A 92 -6.17 -0.33 6.63
N PRO A 93 -7.12 -0.71 5.75
CA PRO A 93 -7.22 -2.09 5.27
C PRO A 93 -5.98 -2.63 4.54
N LEU A 94 -5.03 -1.77 4.14
CA LEU A 94 -3.83 -2.15 3.40
C LEU A 94 -2.56 -2.18 4.27
N GLY A 95 -2.60 -1.59 5.46
CA GLY A 95 -1.45 -1.43 6.34
C GLY A 95 -1.53 -0.14 7.14
N LEU A 96 -0.38 0.35 7.59
CA LEU A 96 -0.27 1.65 8.23
C LEU A 96 0.09 2.73 7.22
N GLU A 97 -0.53 3.90 7.33
CA GLU A 97 -0.18 5.07 6.51
C GLU A 97 0.10 6.26 7.42
N PHE A 98 1.27 6.89 7.25
CA PHE A 98 1.55 8.19 7.86
C PHE A 98 1.32 9.28 6.82
N VAL A 99 0.37 10.17 7.09
CA VAL A 99 0.03 11.29 6.23
C VAL A 99 0.57 12.58 6.84
N ASN A 100 1.51 13.23 6.16
CA ASN A 100 2.13 14.45 6.67
C ASN A 100 1.17 15.65 6.54
N GLU A 101 1.07 16.46 7.60
CA GLU A 101 0.16 17.62 7.66
C GLU A 101 0.49 18.69 6.62
N TYR A 102 1.77 18.89 6.33
CA TYR A 102 2.28 19.98 5.49
C TYR A 102 2.64 19.52 4.07
N ARG A 103 2.86 18.22 3.85
CA ARG A 103 3.48 17.67 2.64
C ARG A 103 2.85 16.35 2.19
N SER A 104 1.85 16.43 1.30
CA SER A 104 1.20 15.23 0.71
C SER A 104 2.12 14.37 -0.16
N ASP A 105 3.31 14.88 -0.52
CA ASP A 105 4.31 14.12 -1.29
C ASP A 105 5.18 13.22 -0.42
N LEU A 106 5.09 13.33 0.91
CA LEU A 106 5.92 12.63 1.88
C LEU A 106 5.16 11.62 2.75
N ASP A 107 4.12 11.02 2.20
CA ASP A 107 3.34 10.03 2.93
C ASP A 107 4.12 8.69 2.99
N LEU A 108 4.20 8.10 4.19
CA LEU A 108 4.79 6.77 4.37
C LEU A 108 3.68 5.74 4.35
N ASN A 109 3.96 4.62 3.70
CA ASN A 109 3.06 3.47 3.67
C ASN A 109 3.81 2.22 4.12
N PHE A 110 3.22 1.52 5.08
CA PHE A 110 3.72 0.28 5.65
C PHE A 110 2.69 -0.82 5.40
N PRO A 111 2.74 -1.53 4.26
CA PRO A 111 1.85 -2.65 4.00
C PRO A 111 1.99 -3.73 5.08
N TYR A 112 0.90 -4.41 5.45
CA TYR A 112 0.94 -5.47 6.47
C TYR A 112 2.01 -6.54 6.20
N GLY A 113 2.20 -6.95 4.94
CA GLY A 113 3.23 -7.92 4.58
C GLY A 113 4.68 -7.44 4.75
N SER A 114 4.89 -6.13 4.92
CA SER A 114 6.21 -5.54 5.20
C SER A 114 6.43 -5.29 6.70
N ILE A 115 5.38 -5.20 7.51
CA ILE A 115 5.48 -4.93 8.94
C ILE A 115 5.88 -6.21 9.65
N THR A 116 6.92 -6.14 10.48
CA THR A 116 7.39 -7.27 11.31
C THR A 116 6.92 -7.14 12.75
N SER A 117 6.78 -5.91 13.25
CA SER A 117 6.16 -5.62 14.55
C SER A 117 5.72 -4.16 14.64
N VAL A 118 4.73 -3.91 15.49
CA VAL A 118 4.29 -2.58 15.92
C VAL A 118 4.23 -2.62 17.45
N GLU A 119 5.08 -1.84 18.11
CA GLU A 119 5.23 -1.89 19.56
C GLU A 119 5.24 -0.49 20.17
N GLU A 120 4.67 -0.35 21.36
CA GLU A 120 4.93 0.80 22.22
C GLU A 120 6.31 0.60 22.87
N ALA A 121 7.27 1.43 22.51
CA ALA A 121 8.66 1.22 22.91
C ALA A 121 8.94 1.74 24.31
N VAL A 122 8.59 3.00 24.60
CA VAL A 122 8.89 3.68 25.88
C VAL A 122 7.97 4.91 26.05
N GLU A 123 7.41 5.12 27.25
CA GLU A 123 6.83 6.40 27.67
C GLU A 123 7.91 7.50 27.62
N ASP A 124 7.64 8.66 27.02
CA ASP A 124 8.64 9.72 26.92
C ASP A 124 9.06 10.16 28.35
N PRO A 125 10.34 10.00 28.76
CA PRO A 125 10.76 10.33 30.12
C PRO A 125 10.65 11.83 30.44
N VAL A 126 10.47 12.67 29.42
CA VAL A 126 10.28 14.11 29.54
C VAL A 126 8.80 14.48 29.60
N ASP A 127 7.94 13.73 28.92
CA ASP A 127 6.52 14.03 28.77
C ASP A 127 5.66 12.75 28.93
N PRO A 128 5.13 12.46 30.13
CA PRO A 128 4.40 11.22 30.40
C PRO A 128 3.08 11.11 29.64
N ASP A 129 2.58 12.21 29.06
CA ASP A 129 1.39 12.21 28.22
C ASP A 129 1.72 11.78 26.77
N LYS A 130 2.99 11.44 26.50
CA LYS A 130 3.46 10.99 25.19
C LYS A 130 4.13 9.62 25.24
N ALA A 131 3.94 8.89 24.16
CA ALA A 131 4.53 7.58 23.95
C ALA A 131 5.24 7.51 22.59
N ILE A 132 6.20 6.59 22.47
CA ILE A 132 6.86 6.28 21.19
C ILE A 132 6.29 4.98 20.64
N ILE A 133 5.72 5.03 19.45
CA ILE A 133 5.39 3.85 18.65
C ILE A 133 6.57 3.53 17.73
N GLU A 134 7.04 2.29 17.81
CA GLU A 134 8.04 1.70 16.92
C GLU A 134 7.35 0.77 15.90
N ILE A 135 7.54 1.07 14.62
CA ILE A 135 7.10 0.23 13.50
C ILE A 135 8.34 -0.40 12.89
N ALA A 136 8.56 -1.68 13.18
CA ALA A 136 9.60 -2.45 12.51
C ALA A 136 9.04 -3.00 11.19
N CYS A 137 9.74 -2.77 10.09
CA CYS A 137 9.34 -3.22 8.77
C CYS A 137 10.54 -3.66 7.91
N LEU A 138 10.25 -4.42 6.85
CA LEU A 138 11.21 -4.82 5.84
C LEU A 138 11.11 -3.85 4.66
N ALA A 139 12.09 -2.97 4.54
CA ALA A 139 12.27 -2.08 3.41
C ALA A 139 13.50 -2.53 2.60
N SER A 140 13.30 -2.96 1.36
CA SER A 140 14.39 -3.41 0.47
C SER A 140 15.32 -4.47 1.10
N GLU A 141 14.73 -5.50 1.72
CA GLU A 141 15.43 -6.57 2.45
C GLU A 141 16.17 -6.14 3.73
N GLN A 142 16.10 -4.85 4.08
CA GLN A 142 16.64 -4.34 5.33
C GLN A 142 15.54 -4.16 6.36
N SER A 143 15.82 -4.57 7.59
CA SER A 143 14.95 -4.26 8.71
C SER A 143 15.16 -2.80 9.10
N THR A 144 14.08 -2.04 9.04
CA THR A 144 14.02 -0.63 9.39
C THR A 144 13.00 -0.44 10.51
N VAL A 145 13.36 0.31 11.55
CA VAL A 145 12.44 0.71 12.62
C VAL A 145 12.12 2.17 12.42
N VAL A 146 10.83 2.48 12.29
CA VAL A 146 10.33 3.85 12.19
C VAL A 146 9.66 4.26 13.49
N ARG A 147 10.00 5.44 13.99
CA ARG A 147 9.54 5.94 15.28
C ARG A 147 8.61 7.13 15.14
N PHE A 148 7.51 7.07 15.87
CA PHE A 148 6.54 8.16 15.98
C PHE A 148 6.29 8.51 17.44
N LEU A 149 6.33 9.79 17.76
CA LEU A 149 5.90 10.32 19.04
C LEU A 149 4.40 10.65 18.96
N VAL A 150 3.60 10.05 19.84
CA VAL A 150 2.14 10.11 19.83
C VAL A 150 1.58 10.43 21.23
N SER A 151 0.28 10.70 21.33
CA SER A 151 -0.43 10.84 22.61
C SER A 151 -0.56 9.47 23.28
N ALA A 152 -0.14 9.35 24.53
CA ALA A 152 -0.17 8.08 25.27
C ALA A 152 -1.61 7.56 25.49
N GLU A 153 -2.59 8.46 25.64
CA GLU A 153 -3.99 8.08 25.90
C GLU A 153 -4.66 7.31 24.74
N ASP A 154 -4.15 7.49 23.53
CA ASP A 154 -4.75 6.95 22.30
C ASP A 154 -4.01 5.68 21.79
N VAL A 155 -2.84 5.34 22.36
CA VAL A 155 -1.98 4.24 21.88
C VAL A 155 -2.69 2.89 21.94
N ASP A 156 -3.30 2.57 23.08
CA ASP A 156 -3.98 1.28 23.28
C ASP A 156 -5.07 1.05 22.23
N GLN A 157 -5.89 2.07 21.97
CA GLN A 157 -6.97 1.99 20.98
C GLN A 157 -6.42 1.80 19.56
N PHE A 158 -5.31 2.46 19.25
CA PHE A 158 -4.66 2.32 17.94
C PHE A 158 -4.07 0.93 17.73
N LEU A 159 -3.38 0.38 18.74
CA LEU A 159 -2.81 -0.96 18.69
C LEU A 159 -3.90 -2.03 18.61
N GLU A 160 -4.98 -1.90 19.39
CA GLU A 160 -6.13 -2.80 19.30
C GLU A 160 -6.74 -2.80 17.89
N ALA A 161 -6.88 -1.62 17.28
CA ALA A 161 -7.36 -1.52 15.90
C ALA A 161 -6.37 -2.16 14.92
N PHE A 162 -5.07 -1.94 15.08
CA PHE A 162 -4.05 -2.56 14.24
C PHE A 162 -4.14 -4.09 14.26
N ASP A 163 -4.19 -4.69 15.46
CA ASP A 163 -4.28 -6.14 15.66
C ASP A 163 -5.51 -6.74 14.95
N VAL A 164 -6.67 -6.08 15.07
CA VAL A 164 -7.91 -6.53 14.42
C VAL A 164 -7.76 -6.58 12.89
N TYR A 165 -7.15 -5.55 12.30
CA TYR A 165 -6.95 -5.51 10.85
C TYR A 165 -5.86 -6.47 10.40
N GLU A 166 -4.76 -6.59 11.15
CA GLU A 166 -3.69 -7.56 10.86
C GLU A 166 -4.22 -8.99 10.89
N GLU A 167 -5.02 -9.35 11.91
CA GLU A 167 -5.66 -10.66 12.00
C GLU A 167 -6.61 -10.88 10.82
N MET A 168 -7.42 -9.88 10.47
CA MET A 168 -8.33 -9.96 9.33
C MET A 168 -7.58 -10.19 8.01
N VAL A 169 -6.51 -9.43 7.76
CA VAL A 169 -5.68 -9.56 6.55
C VAL A 169 -4.97 -10.90 6.53
N THR A 170 -4.41 -11.33 7.66
CA THR A 170 -3.77 -12.65 7.82
C THR A 170 -4.76 -13.77 7.58
N ALA A 171 -5.98 -13.68 8.10
CA ALA A 171 -7.03 -14.68 7.89
C ALA A 171 -7.47 -14.78 6.42
N VAL A 172 -7.41 -13.68 5.67
CA VAL A 172 -7.67 -13.66 4.22
C VAL A 172 -6.48 -14.18 3.41
N ALA A 173 -5.26 -13.85 3.82
CA ALA A 173 -4.02 -14.25 3.14
C ALA A 173 -3.65 -15.72 3.39
N LYS A 174 -3.91 -16.24 4.59
CA LYS A 174 -3.57 -17.62 4.99
C LYS A 174 -4.18 -18.70 4.08
N PRO A 175 -5.44 -18.63 3.65
CA PRO A 175 -5.98 -19.51 2.61
C PRO A 175 -5.29 -19.39 1.25
N LEU A 176 -4.65 -18.25 0.93
CA LEU A 176 -3.90 -18.08 -0.32
C LEU A 176 -2.49 -18.68 -0.21
N THR A 177 -1.89 -18.67 0.99
CA THR A 177 -0.53 -19.17 1.23
C THR A 177 -0.50 -20.65 1.67
N GLU A 178 -1.33 -21.04 2.64
CA GLU A 178 -1.45 -22.41 3.16
C GLU A 178 -2.50 -23.24 2.42
N GLY A 179 -3.58 -22.57 2.00
CA GLY A 179 -4.56 -23.12 1.08
C GLY A 179 -4.05 -23.05 -0.36
N GLY A 180 -2.80 -23.49 -0.57
CA GLY A 180 -2.41 -24.27 -1.73
C GLY A 180 -3.41 -25.40 -1.86
N ASN A 181 -4.57 -25.03 -2.39
CA ASN A 181 -5.65 -25.88 -2.75
C ASN A 181 -4.97 -26.75 -3.78
N ARG A 182 -4.52 -27.92 -3.34
CA ARG A 182 -4.44 -29.12 -4.16
C ARG A 182 -5.84 -29.47 -4.67
N ARG A 183 -6.72 -28.49 -4.98
CA ARG A 183 -7.45 -28.53 -6.24
C ARG A 183 -6.39 -28.94 -7.23
N HIS A 184 -6.47 -30.20 -7.62
CA HIS A 184 -5.68 -30.75 -8.69
C HIS A 184 -5.45 -29.62 -9.69
N LEU A 185 -4.20 -29.18 -9.82
CA LEU A 185 -3.79 -28.37 -10.96
C LEU A 185 -3.86 -29.33 -12.15
N THR A 186 -5.08 -29.70 -12.52
CA THR A 186 -5.44 -30.41 -13.75
C THR A 186 -5.47 -29.42 -14.91
N GLY A 187 -5.11 -28.16 -14.67
CA GLY A 187 -4.83 -27.17 -15.71
C GLY A 187 -3.43 -27.32 -16.28
N ASP A 188 -3.26 -26.81 -17.50
CA ASP A 188 -1.98 -26.65 -18.17
C ASP A 188 -0.95 -25.98 -17.23
N PRO A 189 0.21 -26.61 -16.96
CA PRO A 189 1.26 -26.08 -16.09
C PRO A 189 1.69 -24.65 -16.42
N ILE A 190 1.61 -24.26 -17.70
CA ILE A 190 1.94 -22.90 -18.14
C ILE A 190 0.94 -21.89 -17.57
N SER A 191 -0.34 -22.24 -17.47
CA SER A 191 -1.37 -21.37 -16.89
C SER A 191 -1.13 -21.15 -15.39
N VAL A 192 -0.69 -22.19 -14.68
CA VAL A 192 -0.37 -22.11 -13.25
C VAL A 192 0.86 -21.23 -13.00
N ILE A 193 1.91 -21.39 -13.80
CA ILE A 193 3.13 -20.57 -13.68
C ILE A 193 2.81 -19.09 -13.96
N ARG A 194 1.88 -18.80 -14.88
CA ARG A 194 1.44 -17.44 -15.17
C ARG A 194 0.68 -16.81 -14.01
N GLU A 195 -0.17 -17.58 -13.32
CA GLU A 195 -0.88 -17.11 -12.13
C GLU A 195 0.08 -16.82 -10.97
N LEU A 196 1.06 -17.71 -10.73
CA LEU A 196 2.12 -17.49 -9.74
C LEU A 196 2.95 -16.23 -10.04
N ALA A 197 3.18 -15.91 -11.33
CA ALA A 197 3.90 -14.71 -11.71
C ALA A 197 3.11 -13.44 -11.37
N GLY A 198 1.78 -13.47 -11.52
CA GLY A 198 0.90 -12.37 -11.10
C GLY A 198 1.00 -12.09 -9.61
N LEU A 199 0.96 -13.13 -8.77
CA LEU A 199 1.08 -12.99 -7.31
C LEU A 199 2.45 -12.44 -6.88
N ARG A 200 3.53 -12.79 -7.58
CA ARG A 200 4.85 -12.19 -7.36
C ARG A 200 4.85 -10.70 -7.74
N ASP A 201 4.26 -10.36 -8.88
CA ASP A 201 4.21 -8.97 -9.36
C ASP A 201 3.33 -8.09 -8.44
N GLU A 202 2.37 -8.68 -7.74
CA GLU A 202 1.55 -8.04 -6.69
C GLU A 202 2.26 -7.95 -5.32
N GLY A 203 3.47 -8.49 -5.19
CA GLY A 203 4.23 -8.51 -3.93
C GLY A 203 3.71 -9.52 -2.90
N LEU A 204 2.80 -10.42 -3.28
CA LEU A 204 2.24 -11.45 -2.41
C LEU A 204 3.13 -12.72 -2.33
N LEU A 205 4.08 -12.86 -3.25
CA LEU A 205 5.12 -13.89 -3.21
C LEU A 205 6.48 -13.25 -3.36
N SER A 206 7.44 -13.69 -2.55
CA SER A 206 8.83 -13.33 -2.77
C SER A 206 9.35 -13.95 -4.08
N PRO A 207 10.40 -13.39 -4.70
CA PRO A 207 11.05 -14.00 -5.88
C PRO A 207 11.49 -15.45 -5.62
N GLU A 208 11.97 -15.74 -4.41
CA GLU A 208 12.47 -17.06 -4.00
C GLU A 208 11.34 -18.08 -3.85
N GLU A 209 10.21 -17.66 -3.25
CA GLU A 209 9.01 -18.48 -3.14
C GLU A 209 8.40 -18.81 -4.50
N PHE A 210 8.39 -17.83 -5.40
CA PHE A 210 7.97 -18.03 -6.78
C PHE A 210 8.84 -19.07 -7.50
N ASP A 211 10.18 -18.95 -7.41
CA ASP A 211 11.10 -19.88 -8.06
C ASP A 211 11.03 -21.29 -7.46
N ALA A 212 10.84 -21.41 -6.14
CA ALA A 212 10.64 -22.70 -5.48
C ALA A 212 9.35 -23.40 -5.98
N LYS A 213 8.22 -22.67 -6.04
CA LYS A 213 6.94 -23.21 -6.54
C LYS A 213 6.99 -23.54 -8.03
N LYS A 214 7.65 -22.71 -8.83
CA LYS A 214 7.86 -22.95 -10.27
C LYS A 214 8.67 -24.24 -10.50
N ARG A 215 9.73 -24.47 -9.72
CA ARG A 215 10.55 -25.70 -9.81
C ARG A 215 9.73 -26.95 -9.48
N ASP A 216 8.96 -26.93 -8.39
CA ASP A 216 8.08 -28.04 -8.00
C ASP A 216 7.02 -28.38 -9.07
N ILE A 217 6.50 -27.38 -9.81
CA ILE A 217 5.59 -27.61 -10.93
C ILE A 217 6.30 -28.26 -12.12
N LEU A 218 7.49 -27.79 -12.46
CA LEU A 218 8.27 -28.30 -13.60
C LEU A 218 8.77 -29.73 -13.37
N ASP A 219 9.14 -30.08 -12.13
CA ASP A 219 9.63 -31.41 -11.77
C ASP A 219 8.52 -32.50 -11.83
N ARG A 220 7.25 -32.09 -11.90
CA ARG A 220 6.08 -33.00 -11.98
C ARG A 220 5.62 -33.30 -13.41
N LEU A 221 6.26 -32.72 -14.42
CA LEU A 221 5.98 -32.92 -15.85
C LEU A 221 6.87 -33.99 -16.47
#